data_AF-H2ZKQ0-F1
#
_entry.id   AF-H2ZKQ0-F1
#
_cell.length_a   1.000
_cell.length_b   1.000
_cell.length_c   1.000
_cell.angle_alpha   90.00
_cell.angle_beta   90.00
_cell.angle_gamma   90.00
#
_symmetry.space_group_name_H-M   'P 1'
#
loop_
_entity.id
_entity.type
_entity.pdbx_description
1 polymer ?
#
loop_
_entity_poly.entity_id
_entity_poly.type
_entity_poly.pdbx_seq_one_letter_code
_entity_poly.pdbx_strand_id
1 'polypeptide(L)'
;MCCSDQSPLWLFNTDNLRAEGKEIENWNFNLDRKKLVRPRRYVIPLDIPSDASQGSNLVTIRGYKATAILCVDGSVSLEHELLIPDDIAGTNAAIELPRINYDYNNGRKYNYMYGVQGANFLPDQLVKINVEKKELLEWGETDKFPSEPVFVPRPDATEEDDGIILSTVISKCPEDKTFLLILDASTFKEIARAEVDAKLSYPLHGNFYEHA
;
A
#
# COMPACT_ATOMS: atom_id res chain seq x y z
N MET A 1 2.64 9.18 -0.84
CA MET A 1 2.88 8.16 -1.87
C MET A 1 3.88 7.13 -1.36
N CYS A 2 3.59 5.84 -1.53
CA CYS A 2 4.59 4.77 -1.50
C CYS A 2 5.53 4.95 -2.70
N CYS A 3 6.82 4.66 -2.55
CA CYS A 3 7.89 5.04 -3.49
C CYS A 3 7.58 4.76 -4.98
N SER A 4 8.03 5.66 -5.86
CA SER A 4 7.92 5.52 -7.32
C SER A 4 9.16 6.10 -8.01
N ASP A 5 9.65 5.43 -9.05
CA ASP A 5 10.81 5.89 -9.85
C ASP A 5 10.41 6.82 -11.01
N GLN A 6 9.13 7.12 -11.13
CA GLN A 6 8.59 8.14 -12.02
C GLN A 6 7.49 8.91 -11.28
N SER A 7 7.28 10.17 -11.63
CA SER A 7 6.13 10.90 -11.09
C SER A 7 4.85 10.42 -11.78
N PRO A 8 3.88 9.83 -11.05
CA PRO A 8 2.58 9.50 -11.63
C PRO A 8 1.64 10.71 -11.65
N LEU A 9 2.06 11.89 -11.16
CA LEU A 9 1.18 13.04 -10.94
C LEU A 9 0.46 13.54 -12.20
N TRP A 10 1.07 13.36 -13.38
CA TRP A 10 0.45 13.74 -14.64
C TRP A 10 -0.84 12.95 -14.93
N LEU A 11 -1.01 11.76 -14.33
CA LEU A 11 -2.23 10.96 -14.43
C LEU A 11 -3.42 11.60 -13.71
N PHE A 12 -3.19 12.47 -12.73
CA PHE A 12 -4.23 13.01 -11.83
C PHE A 12 -4.91 14.29 -12.34
N ASN A 13 -4.74 14.63 -13.62
CA ASN A 13 -5.46 15.77 -14.19
C ASN A 13 -6.93 15.41 -14.50
N THR A 14 -7.82 16.41 -14.54
CA THR A 14 -9.27 16.19 -14.68
C THR A 14 -9.69 15.58 -16.00
N ASP A 15 -8.94 15.81 -17.08
CA ASP A 15 -9.22 15.20 -18.37
C ASP A 15 -8.94 13.70 -18.30
N ASN A 16 -7.82 13.35 -17.65
CA ASN A 16 -7.46 11.96 -17.45
C ASN A 16 -8.46 11.23 -16.53
N LEU A 17 -8.94 11.91 -15.48
CA LEU A 17 -9.95 11.40 -14.55
C LEU A 17 -11.30 11.08 -15.20
N ARG A 18 -11.59 11.72 -16.34
CA ARG A 18 -12.87 11.61 -17.04
C ARG A 18 -12.78 10.79 -18.33
N ALA A 19 -11.58 10.30 -18.67
CA ALA A 19 -11.42 9.49 -19.86
C ALA A 19 -12.14 8.14 -19.71
N GLU A 20 -12.57 7.59 -20.84
CA GLU A 20 -13.30 6.33 -20.90
C GLU A 20 -12.76 5.46 -22.04
N GLY A 21 -12.92 4.13 -21.90
CA GLY A 21 -12.57 3.18 -22.95
C GLY A 21 -11.08 3.17 -23.32
N LYS A 22 -10.78 3.27 -24.63
CA LYS A 22 -9.43 3.05 -25.19
C LYS A 22 -8.36 4.05 -24.72
N GLU A 23 -8.77 5.20 -24.20
CA GLU A 23 -7.82 6.20 -23.68
C GLU A 23 -7.13 5.71 -22.40
N ILE A 24 -7.86 5.03 -21.51
CA ILE A 24 -7.31 4.42 -20.29
C ILE A 24 -6.36 3.27 -20.65
N GLU A 25 -6.74 2.44 -21.61
CA GLU A 25 -5.91 1.30 -22.07
C GLU A 25 -4.55 1.75 -22.62
N ASN A 26 -4.51 2.88 -23.31
CA ASN A 26 -3.27 3.46 -23.85
C ASN A 26 -2.33 3.99 -22.77
N TRP A 27 -2.83 4.46 -21.62
CA TRP A 27 -1.96 4.90 -20.52
C TRP A 27 -1.31 3.73 -19.79
N ASN A 28 -2.06 2.65 -19.58
CA ASN A 28 -1.54 1.43 -18.97
C ASN A 28 -0.37 0.83 -19.75
N PHE A 29 -0.31 1.05 -21.07
CA PHE A 29 0.78 0.59 -21.93
C PHE A 29 2.08 1.40 -21.75
N ASN A 30 1.98 2.65 -21.31
CA ASN A 30 3.14 3.54 -21.15
C ASN A 30 3.75 3.52 -19.74
N LEU A 31 3.12 2.82 -18.78
CA LEU A 31 3.66 2.69 -17.43
C LEU A 31 4.75 1.62 -17.39
N ASP A 32 5.99 2.05 -17.10
CA ASP A 32 7.08 1.13 -16.79
C ASP A 32 6.78 0.41 -15.48
N ARG A 33 6.58 -0.91 -15.56
CA ARG A 33 6.23 -1.78 -14.42
C ARG A 33 7.23 -1.69 -13.27
N LYS A 34 8.50 -1.42 -13.58
CA LYS A 34 9.57 -1.28 -12.58
C LYS A 34 9.47 0.03 -11.81
N LYS A 35 8.78 1.02 -12.37
CA LYS A 35 8.65 2.38 -11.83
C LYS A 35 7.28 2.64 -11.23
N LEU A 36 6.51 1.60 -10.91
CA LEU A 36 5.22 1.75 -10.26
C LEU A 36 5.37 2.12 -8.79
N VAL A 37 4.31 2.72 -8.25
CA VAL A 37 4.14 2.97 -6.82
C VAL A 37 4.10 1.63 -6.09
N ARG A 38 5.13 1.33 -5.30
CA ARG A 38 5.26 0.05 -4.57
C ARG A 38 5.85 0.27 -3.18
N PRO A 39 5.50 -0.57 -2.17
CA PRO A 39 6.13 -0.51 -0.87
C PRO A 39 7.56 -1.04 -0.95
N ARG A 40 8.52 -0.17 -0.60
CA ARG A 40 9.96 -0.45 -0.61
C ARG A 40 10.52 -0.31 0.80
N ARG A 41 11.34 -1.26 1.21
CA ARG A 41 12.10 -1.22 2.45
C ARG A 41 13.55 -0.88 2.15
N TYR A 42 13.99 0.27 2.65
CA TYR A 42 15.40 0.63 2.75
C TYR A 42 15.89 0.31 4.17
N VAL A 43 17.14 -0.12 4.30
CA VAL A 43 17.79 -0.31 5.60
C VAL A 43 18.97 0.65 5.67
N ILE A 44 18.88 1.60 6.60
CA ILE A 44 19.86 2.68 6.73
C ILE A 44 20.74 2.38 7.94
N PRO A 45 22.06 2.13 7.76
CA PRO A 45 22.99 2.01 8.87
C PRO A 45 23.03 3.32 9.65
N LEU A 46 22.93 3.25 10.99
CA LEU A 46 23.04 4.43 11.85
C LEU A 46 24.52 4.83 12.05
N ASP A 47 25.42 3.85 11.98
CA ASP A 47 26.85 4.03 12.12
C ASP A 47 27.59 3.32 10.97
N ILE A 48 28.74 3.87 10.59
CA ILE A 48 29.69 3.23 9.66
C ILE A 48 30.88 2.75 10.48
N PRO A 49 31.10 1.43 10.60
CA PRO A 49 32.26 0.89 11.33
C PRO A 49 33.57 1.44 10.78
N SER A 50 34.52 1.74 11.66
CA SER A 50 35.83 2.29 11.27
C SER A 50 36.67 1.33 10.42
N ASP A 51 36.38 0.03 10.49
CA ASP A 51 36.99 -1.05 9.73
C ASP A 51 36.17 -1.44 8.48
N ALA A 52 35.06 -0.76 8.20
CA ALA A 52 34.27 -1.01 7.00
C ALA A 52 35.09 -0.74 5.74
N SER A 53 35.15 -1.74 4.87
CA SER A 53 35.84 -1.63 3.59
C SER A 53 34.93 -0.96 2.55
N GLN A 54 35.52 -0.15 1.66
CA GLN A 54 34.80 0.37 0.49
C GLN A 54 34.25 -0.81 -0.34
N GLY A 55 33.04 -0.66 -0.86
CA GLY A 55 32.30 -1.70 -1.58
C GLY A 55 31.63 -2.75 -0.68
N SER A 56 31.81 -2.70 0.64
CA SER A 56 31.12 -3.62 1.56
C SER A 56 29.66 -3.23 1.76
N ASN A 57 28.81 -4.23 1.97
CA ASN A 57 27.42 -4.03 2.40
C ASN A 57 27.37 -3.86 3.92
N LEU A 58 26.90 -2.69 4.35
CA LEU A 58 26.74 -2.33 5.75
C LEU A 58 25.48 -2.95 6.40
N VAL A 59 24.56 -3.50 5.60
CA VAL A 59 23.40 -4.24 6.12
C VAL A 59 23.84 -5.64 6.58
N THR A 60 23.99 -5.79 7.89
CA THR A 60 24.43 -7.05 8.54
C THR A 60 23.29 -7.86 9.16
N ILE A 61 22.09 -7.29 9.22
CA ILE A 61 20.90 -7.94 9.77
C ILE A 61 20.48 -9.08 8.83
N ARG A 62 20.45 -10.31 9.36
CA ARG A 62 20.09 -11.50 8.57
C ARG A 62 18.63 -11.44 8.10
N GLY A 63 18.39 -11.92 6.88
CA GLY A 63 17.05 -12.06 6.30
C GLY A 63 16.56 -10.84 5.51
N TYR A 64 17.23 -9.69 5.62
CA TYR A 64 16.91 -8.49 4.84
C TYR A 64 17.62 -8.55 3.49
N LYS A 65 16.90 -8.23 2.40
CA LYS A 65 17.46 -8.20 1.03
C LYS A 65 17.94 -6.81 0.61
N ALA A 66 17.54 -5.76 1.32
CA ALA A 66 18.02 -4.41 1.10
C ALA A 66 19.54 -4.32 1.34
N THR A 67 20.23 -3.43 0.63
CA THR A 67 21.68 -3.23 0.78
C THR A 67 22.02 -1.77 1.02
N ALA A 68 23.15 -1.54 1.68
CA ALA A 68 23.73 -0.24 1.92
C ALA A 68 25.25 -0.33 1.65
N ILE A 69 25.68 0.03 0.45
CA ILE A 69 27.05 -0.15 -0.02
C ILE A 69 27.87 1.11 0.25
N LEU A 70 28.99 0.99 0.98
CA LEU A 70 29.92 2.09 1.22
C LEU A 70 30.71 2.43 -0.05
N CYS A 71 30.53 3.63 -0.59
CA CYS A 71 31.20 4.12 -1.79
C CYS A 71 32.62 4.64 -1.50
N VAL A 72 33.41 4.81 -2.57
CA VAL A 72 34.79 5.31 -2.49
C VAL A 72 34.86 6.75 -1.95
N ASP A 73 33.85 7.56 -2.26
CA ASP A 73 33.73 8.96 -1.83
C ASP A 73 33.17 9.11 -0.40
N GLY A 74 32.93 8.00 0.30
CA GLY A 74 32.33 7.98 1.64
C GLY A 74 30.81 8.07 1.66
N SER A 75 30.14 8.19 0.51
CA SER A 75 28.68 8.06 0.43
C SER A 75 28.23 6.61 0.66
N VAL A 76 26.94 6.41 0.95
CA VAL A 76 26.34 5.07 1.08
C VAL A 76 25.22 4.92 0.06
N SER A 77 25.40 4.00 -0.89
CA SER A 77 24.39 3.68 -1.91
C SER A 77 23.39 2.68 -1.34
N LEU A 78 22.10 3.01 -1.38
CA LEU A 78 21.04 2.15 -0.84
C LEU A 78 20.28 1.44 -1.96
N GLU A 79 20.14 0.13 -1.86
CA GLU A 79 19.20 -0.65 -2.66
C GLU A 79 18.08 -1.16 -1.77
N HIS A 80 16.85 -1.00 -2.24
CA HIS A 80 15.66 -1.39 -1.49
C HIS A 80 15.31 -2.86 -1.70
N GLU A 81 14.51 -3.35 -0.77
CA GLU A 81 13.76 -4.59 -0.92
C GLU A 81 12.28 -4.26 -1.19
N LEU A 82 11.68 -4.92 -2.18
CA LEU A 82 10.23 -4.88 -2.37
C LEU A 82 9.53 -5.67 -1.27
N LEU A 83 8.47 -5.10 -0.69
CA LEU A 83 7.67 -5.71 0.38
C LEU A 83 6.46 -6.51 -0.13
N ILE A 84 6.48 -6.89 -1.40
CA ILE A 84 5.41 -7.63 -2.07
C ILE A 84 5.91 -8.99 -2.55
N PRO A 85 5.00 -9.96 -2.77
CA PRO A 85 5.30 -11.19 -3.49
C PRO A 85 5.98 -10.95 -4.85
N ASP A 86 6.84 -11.86 -5.30
CA ASP A 86 7.55 -11.76 -6.57
C ASP A 86 6.61 -11.87 -7.80
N ASP A 87 5.52 -12.63 -7.69
CA ASP A 87 4.48 -12.74 -8.71
C ASP A 87 3.70 -11.43 -8.88
N ILE A 88 3.47 -10.70 -7.79
CA ILE A 88 2.88 -9.36 -7.80
C ILE A 88 3.88 -8.31 -8.33
N ALA A 89 5.18 -8.48 -8.08
CA ALA A 89 6.21 -7.56 -8.58
C ALA A 89 6.28 -7.53 -10.12
N GLY A 90 5.88 -8.61 -10.80
CA GLY A 90 5.82 -8.70 -12.27
C GLY A 90 4.59 -8.06 -12.92
N THR A 91 3.61 -7.62 -12.13
CA THR A 91 2.33 -7.06 -12.62
C THR A 91 2.34 -5.54 -12.70
N ASN A 92 1.22 -4.98 -13.19
CA ASN A 92 0.99 -3.53 -13.22
C ASN A 92 0.36 -2.98 -11.92
N ALA A 93 0.27 -3.76 -10.84
CA ALA A 93 -0.49 -3.39 -9.66
C ALA A 93 0.22 -2.32 -8.80
N ALA A 94 -0.16 -1.04 -8.91
CA ALA A 94 0.30 -0.03 -7.98
C ALA A 94 -0.29 -0.28 -6.58
N ILE A 95 0.47 0.00 -5.51
CA ILE A 95 0.00 -0.13 -4.12
C ILE A 95 0.28 1.17 -3.37
N GLU A 96 -0.76 1.74 -2.77
CA GLU A 96 -0.78 3.11 -2.25
C GLU A 96 -1.65 3.21 -0.98
N LEU A 97 -1.76 4.42 -0.43
CA LEU A 97 -2.56 4.76 0.76
C LEU A 97 -2.30 3.80 1.93
N PRO A 98 -1.02 3.70 2.36
CA PRO A 98 -0.60 2.73 3.37
C PRO A 98 -1.20 3.05 4.74
N ARG A 99 -1.69 2.02 5.42
CA ARG A 99 -2.10 2.06 6.81
C ARG A 99 -1.49 0.90 7.58
N ILE A 100 -1.35 1.08 8.88
CA ILE A 100 -0.87 0.08 9.85
C ILE A 100 -1.73 0.19 11.11
N ASN A 101 -1.51 -0.68 12.09
CA ASN A 101 -1.93 -0.43 13.46
C ASN A 101 -1.13 0.74 14.05
N TYR A 102 -1.56 1.96 13.74
CA TYR A 102 -0.73 3.16 13.89
C TYR A 102 -0.40 3.46 15.35
N ASP A 103 -1.40 3.40 16.23
CA ASP A 103 -1.24 3.76 17.64
C ASP A 103 -0.23 2.87 18.37
N TYR A 104 -0.15 1.59 17.98
CA TYR A 104 0.74 0.62 18.61
C TYR A 104 2.07 0.43 17.88
N ASN A 105 2.10 0.58 16.55
CA ASN A 105 3.25 0.19 15.73
C ASN A 105 3.97 1.35 15.03
N ASN A 106 3.46 2.58 15.09
CA ASN A 106 4.15 3.73 14.49
C ASN A 106 5.55 3.92 15.10
N GLY A 107 6.57 3.93 14.24
CA GLY A 107 7.98 4.01 14.64
C GLY A 107 8.53 2.76 15.34
N ARG A 108 7.80 1.65 15.32
CA ARG A 108 8.20 0.37 15.94
C ARG A 108 8.26 -0.74 14.89
N LYS A 109 8.82 -1.90 15.28
CA LYS A 109 8.74 -3.10 14.44
C LYS A 109 7.28 -3.49 14.25
N TYR A 110 6.92 -3.84 13.02
CA TYR A 110 5.57 -4.21 12.62
C TYR A 110 5.65 -5.26 11.52
N ASN A 111 4.58 -6.04 11.37
CA ASN A 111 4.49 -7.14 10.42
C ASN A 111 3.45 -6.88 9.34
N TYR A 112 2.49 -5.98 9.55
CA TYR A 112 1.36 -5.81 8.63
C TYR A 112 1.21 -4.38 8.12
N MET A 113 0.98 -4.27 6.82
CA MET A 113 0.58 -3.05 6.14
C MET A 113 -0.73 -3.32 5.39
N TYR A 114 -1.64 -2.35 5.41
CA TYR A 114 -2.85 -2.32 4.61
C TYR A 114 -2.73 -1.23 3.55
N GLY A 115 -3.38 -1.39 2.41
CA GLY A 115 -3.38 -0.36 1.37
C GLY A 115 -4.43 -0.63 0.30
N VAL A 116 -4.44 0.23 -0.70
CA VAL A 116 -5.21 0.03 -1.93
C VAL A 116 -4.30 -0.46 -3.04
N GLN A 117 -4.83 -1.32 -3.90
CA GLN A 117 -4.13 -1.87 -5.06
C GLN A 117 -4.95 -1.60 -6.33
N GLY A 118 -4.27 -1.31 -7.44
CA GLY A 118 -4.90 -1.24 -8.75
C GLY A 118 -3.90 -1.13 -9.88
N ALA A 119 -4.25 -1.67 -11.05
CA ALA A 119 -3.47 -1.48 -12.27
C ALA A 119 -3.77 -0.14 -12.97
N ASN A 120 -4.85 0.52 -12.57
CA ASN A 120 -5.41 1.72 -13.17
C ASN A 120 -5.32 2.91 -12.23
N PHE A 121 -5.80 4.06 -12.71
CA PHE A 121 -5.88 5.30 -11.95
C PHE A 121 -6.65 5.16 -10.62
N LEU A 122 -7.85 4.57 -10.66
CA LEU A 122 -8.62 4.25 -9.45
C LEU A 122 -8.27 2.83 -8.99
N PRO A 123 -7.76 2.67 -7.75
CA PRO A 123 -7.60 1.37 -7.14
C PRO A 123 -8.95 0.65 -7.02
N ASP A 124 -8.97 -0.63 -7.38
CA ASP A 124 -10.15 -1.50 -7.39
C ASP A 124 -10.07 -2.62 -6.34
N GLN A 125 -8.95 -2.69 -5.60
CA GLN A 125 -8.72 -3.69 -4.58
C GLN A 125 -8.19 -3.08 -3.29
N LEU A 126 -8.52 -3.73 -2.16
CA LEU A 126 -7.82 -3.59 -0.89
C LEU A 126 -6.78 -4.68 -0.77
N VAL A 127 -5.67 -4.39 -0.09
CA VAL A 127 -4.62 -5.36 0.20
C VAL A 127 -4.17 -5.30 1.65
N LYS A 128 -3.83 -6.48 2.18
CA LYS A 128 -3.06 -6.66 3.41
C LYS A 128 -1.75 -7.34 3.05
N ILE A 129 -0.65 -6.83 3.55
CA ILE A 129 0.71 -7.29 3.25
C ILE A 129 1.39 -7.66 4.56
N ASN A 130 1.87 -8.90 4.67
CA ASN A 130 2.86 -9.25 5.68
C ASN A 130 4.25 -8.79 5.19
N VAL A 131 4.82 -7.76 5.80
CA VAL A 131 6.07 -7.14 5.31
C VAL A 131 7.33 -7.96 5.58
N GLU A 132 7.26 -8.97 6.44
CA GLU A 132 8.38 -9.88 6.71
C GLU A 132 8.34 -11.09 5.77
N LYS A 133 7.17 -11.71 5.61
CA LYS A 133 6.98 -12.91 4.78
C LYS A 133 6.70 -12.59 3.32
N LYS A 134 6.31 -11.35 3.02
CA LYS A 134 5.82 -10.89 1.71
C LYS A 134 4.63 -11.70 1.23
N GLU A 135 3.72 -12.00 2.15
CA GLU A 135 2.43 -12.62 1.86
C GLU A 135 1.40 -11.51 1.66
N LEU A 136 0.49 -11.69 0.71
CA LEU A 136 -0.55 -10.72 0.37
C LEU A 136 -1.92 -11.37 0.44
N LEU A 137 -2.86 -10.70 1.10
CA LEU A 137 -4.30 -10.97 1.00
C LEU A 137 -4.97 -9.80 0.30
N GLU A 138 -6.00 -10.10 -0.48
CA GLU A 138 -6.72 -9.10 -1.26
C GLU A 138 -8.23 -9.22 -1.07
N TRP A 139 -8.91 -8.09 -1.18
CA TRP A 139 -10.36 -7.99 -1.31
C TRP A 139 -10.67 -7.08 -2.49
N GLY A 140 -11.65 -7.46 -3.30
CA GLY A 140 -12.14 -6.65 -4.41
C GLY A 140 -13.45 -7.19 -4.95
N GLU A 141 -14.23 -6.31 -5.54
CA GLU A 141 -15.49 -6.64 -6.22
C GLU A 141 -15.51 -5.96 -7.59
N THR A 142 -16.11 -6.62 -8.59
CA THR A 142 -16.22 -6.05 -9.93
C THR A 142 -16.92 -4.69 -9.88
N ASP A 143 -16.31 -3.71 -10.55
CA ASP A 143 -16.81 -2.34 -10.69
C ASP A 143 -16.95 -1.57 -9.37
N LYS A 144 -16.23 -2.02 -8.34
CA LYS A 144 -16.13 -1.37 -7.03
C LYS A 144 -14.74 -0.79 -6.81
N PHE A 145 -14.70 0.39 -6.18
CA PHE A 145 -13.47 1.15 -5.97
C PHE A 145 -13.38 1.52 -4.48
N PRO A 146 -12.61 0.75 -3.68
CA PRO A 146 -12.45 1.00 -2.27
C PRO A 146 -11.47 2.17 -2.01
N SER A 147 -11.77 2.96 -0.98
CA SER A 147 -10.88 3.99 -0.43
C SER A 147 -9.77 3.43 0.46
N GLU A 148 -8.94 4.32 1.04
CA GLU A 148 -7.93 3.98 2.06
C GLU A 148 -8.48 3.05 3.16
N PRO A 149 -7.83 1.90 3.44
CA PRO A 149 -8.25 0.94 4.46
C PRO A 149 -7.81 1.38 5.87
N VAL A 150 -8.71 2.05 6.60
CA VAL A 150 -8.43 2.49 7.97
C VAL A 150 -8.50 1.29 8.93
N PHE A 151 -7.38 0.98 9.60
CA PHE A 151 -7.34 -0.03 10.66
C PHE A 151 -7.91 0.50 11.97
N VAL A 152 -8.71 -0.33 12.65
CA VAL A 152 -9.24 -0.07 13.98
C VAL A 152 -8.97 -1.31 14.84
N PRO A 153 -8.15 -1.21 15.90
CA PRO A 153 -7.85 -2.34 16.77
C PRO A 153 -9.10 -2.80 17.53
N ARG A 154 -9.19 -4.10 17.82
CA ARG A 154 -10.11 -4.57 18.85
C ARG A 154 -9.65 -4.01 20.22
N PRO A 155 -10.57 -3.60 21.10
CA PRO A 155 -10.21 -3.30 22.48
C PRO A 155 -9.43 -4.46 23.11
N ASP A 156 -8.36 -4.14 23.82
CA ASP A 156 -7.46 -5.11 24.48
C ASP A 156 -6.78 -6.12 23.53
N ALA A 157 -6.69 -5.82 22.23
CA ALA A 157 -5.98 -6.64 21.26
C ALA A 157 -4.51 -6.89 21.68
N THR A 158 -4.08 -8.15 21.60
CA THR A 158 -2.67 -8.53 21.82
C THR A 158 -1.93 -8.80 20.51
N GLU A 159 -2.65 -9.18 19.46
CA GLU A 159 -2.09 -9.41 18.13
C GLU A 159 -2.15 -8.12 17.30
N GLU A 160 -1.14 -7.89 16.46
CA GLU A 160 -0.97 -6.65 15.69
C GLU A 160 -2.15 -6.38 14.75
N ASP A 161 -2.75 -7.43 14.18
CA ASP A 161 -3.83 -7.39 13.20
C ASP A 161 -5.18 -7.84 13.77
N ASP A 162 -5.34 -7.94 15.09
CA ASP A 162 -6.64 -8.19 15.73
C ASP A 162 -7.47 -6.91 15.77
N GLY A 163 -8.36 -6.79 14.80
CA GLY A 163 -9.19 -5.61 14.61
C GLY A 163 -9.99 -5.70 13.32
N ILE A 164 -10.40 -4.54 12.84
CA ILE A 164 -11.16 -4.40 11.59
C ILE A 164 -10.49 -3.39 10.65
N ILE A 165 -10.81 -3.54 9.37
CA ILE A 165 -10.52 -2.54 8.34
C ILE A 165 -11.83 -1.89 7.91
N LEU A 166 -11.82 -0.57 7.87
CA LEU A 166 -12.90 0.26 7.35
C LEU A 166 -12.48 0.86 6.01
N SER A 167 -13.32 0.72 4.99
CA SER A 167 -13.12 1.41 3.71
C SER A 167 -14.46 1.80 3.11
N THR A 168 -14.57 3.04 2.62
CA THR A 168 -15.71 3.44 1.80
C THR A 168 -15.53 2.90 0.39
N VAL A 169 -16.55 2.22 -0.13
CA VAL A 169 -16.54 1.63 -1.46
C VAL A 169 -17.57 2.34 -2.33
N ILE A 170 -17.10 2.91 -3.44
CA ILE A 170 -17.95 3.51 -4.47
C ILE A 170 -18.06 2.57 -5.67
N SER A 171 -19.07 2.80 -6.51
CA SER A 171 -19.26 2.07 -7.76
C SER A 171 -19.35 3.05 -8.93
N LYS A 172 -18.89 2.60 -10.10
CA LYS A 172 -19.13 3.30 -11.37
C LYS A 172 -20.58 3.13 -11.85
N CYS A 173 -21.30 2.12 -11.36
CA CYS A 173 -22.66 1.82 -11.75
C CYS A 173 -23.64 2.76 -11.01
N PRO A 174 -24.50 3.53 -11.72
CA PRO A 174 -25.45 4.44 -11.09
C PRO A 174 -26.44 3.78 -10.12
N GLU A 175 -26.83 2.55 -10.38
CA GLU A 175 -27.74 1.73 -9.58
C GLU A 175 -27.13 1.19 -8.29
N ASP A 176 -25.80 1.10 -8.21
CA ASP A 176 -25.12 0.57 -7.03
C ASP A 176 -25.07 1.62 -5.92
N LYS A 177 -25.33 1.17 -4.69
CA LYS A 177 -25.15 2.02 -3.52
C LYS A 177 -23.68 2.15 -3.14
N THR A 178 -23.34 3.30 -2.60
CA THR A 178 -22.08 3.47 -1.85
C THR A 178 -22.23 2.72 -0.53
N PHE A 179 -21.16 2.10 -0.04
CA PHE A 179 -21.19 1.44 1.26
C PHE A 179 -19.89 1.59 2.04
N LEU A 180 -19.98 1.56 3.36
CA LEU A 180 -18.84 1.33 4.24
C LEU A 180 -18.63 -0.18 4.35
N LEU A 181 -17.50 -0.66 3.88
CA LEU A 181 -17.03 -2.03 4.01
C LEU A 181 -16.34 -2.21 5.36
N ILE A 182 -16.60 -3.36 5.99
CA ILE A 182 -15.94 -3.80 7.22
C ILE A 182 -15.31 -5.18 6.96
N LEU A 183 -13.98 -5.23 6.98
CA LEU A 183 -13.24 -6.49 6.91
C LEU A 183 -12.69 -6.86 8.29
N ASP A 184 -12.64 -8.15 8.58
CA ASP A 184 -11.79 -8.69 9.65
C ASP A 184 -10.32 -8.51 9.27
N ALA A 185 -9.54 -7.81 10.09
CA ALA A 185 -8.19 -7.40 9.72
C ALA A 185 -7.18 -8.56 9.71
N SER A 186 -7.45 -9.66 10.40
CA SER A 186 -6.60 -10.86 10.43
C SER A 186 -6.79 -11.71 9.17
N THR A 187 -8.03 -12.06 8.85
CA THR A 187 -8.41 -12.93 7.73
C THR A 187 -8.63 -12.19 6.42
N PHE A 188 -8.80 -10.87 6.49
CA PHE A 188 -9.12 -9.99 5.37
C PHE A 188 -10.44 -10.33 4.66
N LYS A 189 -11.34 -11.01 5.37
CA LYS A 189 -12.68 -11.37 4.89
C LYS A 189 -13.70 -10.33 5.32
N GLU A 190 -14.68 -10.11 4.47
CA GLU A 190 -15.81 -9.23 4.80
C GLU A 190 -16.64 -9.82 5.94
N ILE A 191 -16.95 -8.97 6.91
CA ILE A 191 -17.82 -9.31 8.04
C ILE A 191 -19.10 -8.48 8.09
N ALA A 192 -19.10 -7.29 7.46
CA ALA A 192 -20.28 -6.44 7.35
C ALA A 192 -20.10 -5.37 6.27
N ARG A 193 -21.24 -4.81 5.82
CA ARG A 193 -21.29 -3.57 5.05
C ARG A 193 -22.46 -2.70 5.47
N ALA A 194 -22.30 -1.37 5.43
CA ALA A 194 -23.34 -0.39 5.69
C ALA A 194 -23.60 0.45 4.44
N GLU A 195 -24.74 0.23 3.78
CA GLU A 195 -25.11 0.92 2.55
C GLU A 195 -25.73 2.29 2.81
N VAL A 196 -25.43 3.25 1.95
CA VAL A 196 -26.04 4.58 1.95
C VAL A 196 -26.69 4.89 0.62
N ASP A 197 -27.87 5.52 0.67
CA ASP A 197 -28.58 6.00 -0.52
C ASP A 197 -28.05 7.38 -0.96
N ALA A 198 -26.75 7.43 -1.22
CA ALA A 198 -26.05 8.62 -1.66
C ALA A 198 -24.84 8.25 -2.54
N LYS A 199 -24.56 9.09 -3.53
CA LYS A 199 -23.32 9.01 -4.31
C LYS A 199 -22.24 9.85 -3.63
N LEU A 200 -21.16 9.19 -3.22
CA LEU A 200 -19.99 9.86 -2.65
C LEU A 200 -18.89 9.97 -3.72
N SER A 201 -18.12 11.05 -3.64
CA SER A 201 -16.84 11.16 -4.35
C SER A 201 -15.81 10.21 -3.73
N TYR A 202 -14.82 9.77 -4.51
CA TYR A 202 -13.74 8.92 -4.02
C TYR A 202 -12.95 9.61 -2.88
N PRO A 203 -12.97 9.07 -1.64
CA PRO A 203 -12.22 9.63 -0.53
C PRO A 203 -10.76 9.14 -0.56
N LEU A 204 -9.82 10.05 -0.31
CA LEU A 204 -8.38 9.73 -0.28
C LEU A 204 -7.93 9.27 1.10
N HIS A 205 -8.13 10.11 2.12
CA HIS A 205 -7.68 9.83 3.49
C HIS A 205 -8.81 9.98 4.49
N GLY A 206 -8.72 9.24 5.60
CA GLY A 206 -9.63 9.36 6.73
C GLY A 206 -8.98 9.01 8.05
N ASN A 207 -9.72 9.15 9.15
CA ASN A 207 -9.35 8.67 10.47
C ASN A 207 -10.59 8.14 11.19
N PHE A 208 -10.38 7.17 12.07
CA PHE A 208 -11.38 6.71 13.02
C PHE A 208 -11.13 7.39 14.37
N TYR A 209 -12.20 7.81 15.04
CA TYR A 209 -12.15 8.41 16.36
C TYR A 209 -13.08 7.63 17.28
N GLU A 210 -12.53 7.07 18.35
CA GLU A 210 -13.32 6.44 19.39
C GLU A 210 -14.18 7.49 20.10
N HIS A 211 -15.41 7.10 20.45
CA HIS A 211 -16.26 7.93 21.29
C HIS A 211 -15.80 7.79 22.74
N ALA A 212 -15.55 8.91 23.41
CA ALA A 212 -15.19 8.96 24.83
C ALA A 212 -16.37 8.64 25.75
#